data_AF-A0A183HMS7-F1
#
_entry.id   AF-A0A183HMS7-F1
#
_cell.length_a   1.000
_cell.length_b   1.000
_cell.length_c   1.000
_cell.angle_alpha   90.00
_cell.angle_beta   90.00
_cell.angle_gamma   90.00
#
_symmetry.space_group_name_H-M   'P 1'
#
loop_
_entity.id
_entity.type
_entity.pdbx_description
1 polymer ?
#
loop_
_entity_poly.entity_id
_entity_poly.type
_entity_poly.pdbx_seq_one_letter_code
_entity_poly.pdbx_strand_id
1 'polypeptide(L)'
;LQVPNGLIGAVEKGTLSALGTPLAVKCKHFLTLTFLITRDKECQDLVETLNKCGKPVNITDVFAFENKERNGDIRSNTRKRGWDRFDWAVEFARQGIGTADDQKWKITDFNTGYKYCDTYPECLCVPSATTTQILIGSCKFRSRARLPVLTYFHRPNAASISRFVQFLFFFFIL
;
A
#
# COMPACT_ATOMS: atom_id res chain seq x y z
N LEU A 1 -11.01 26.99 5.32
CA LEU A 1 -10.57 25.60 5.62
C LEU A 1 -10.64 24.79 4.33
N GLN A 2 -9.74 23.82 4.13
CA GLN A 2 -9.77 22.88 2.99
C GLN A 2 -9.56 21.46 3.51
N VAL A 3 -10.29 20.49 2.96
CA VAL A 3 -10.14 19.05 3.26
C VAL A 3 -10.19 18.28 1.94
N PRO A 4 -9.14 17.53 1.56
CA PRO A 4 -9.18 16.67 0.39
C PRO A 4 -10.25 15.58 0.49
N ASN A 5 -10.99 15.32 -0.60
CA ASN A 5 -12.09 14.34 -0.64
C ASN A 5 -11.69 12.95 -0.11
N GLY A 6 -10.49 12.48 -0.43
CA GLY A 6 -9.97 11.19 0.04
C GLY A 6 -9.82 11.07 1.57
N LEU A 7 -9.86 12.18 2.31
CA LEU A 7 -9.83 12.23 3.78
C LEU A 7 -11.22 12.19 4.41
N ILE A 8 -12.31 12.31 3.65
CA ILE A 8 -13.68 12.10 4.15
C ILE A 8 -13.82 10.63 4.59
N GLY A 9 -14.29 10.40 5.82
CA GLY A 9 -14.55 9.07 6.37
C GLY A 9 -16.05 8.76 6.43
N ALA A 10 -16.80 9.61 7.14
CA ALA A 10 -18.25 9.54 7.25
C ALA A 10 -18.88 10.93 7.12
N VAL A 11 -20.15 10.95 6.70
CA VAL A 11 -20.96 12.17 6.51
C VAL A 11 -22.32 11.87 7.12
N GLU A 12 -22.67 12.60 8.18
CA GLU A 12 -23.84 12.35 9.02
C GLU A 12 -24.76 13.57 9.01
N LYS A 13 -25.99 13.37 8.51
CA LYS A 13 -27.08 14.36 8.54
C LYS A 13 -27.83 14.22 9.86
N GLY A 14 -27.92 15.30 10.63
CA GLY A 14 -28.74 15.35 11.84
C GLY A 14 -30.21 15.63 11.55
N THR A 15 -31.00 15.84 12.60
CA THR A 15 -32.41 16.22 12.47
C THR A 15 -32.57 17.67 12.03
N LEU A 16 -33.59 17.94 11.19
CA LEU A 16 -33.98 19.30 10.83
C LEU A 16 -34.42 20.08 12.08
N SER A 17 -33.84 21.26 12.27
CA SER A 17 -34.20 22.21 13.33
C SER A 17 -34.75 23.52 12.74
N ALA A 18 -35.31 24.38 13.60
CA ALA A 18 -35.76 25.72 13.20
C ALA A 18 -34.63 26.64 12.66
N LEU A 19 -33.36 26.29 12.88
CA LEU A 19 -32.18 27.01 12.37
C LEU A 19 -31.56 26.33 11.12
N GLY A 20 -32.17 25.26 10.62
CA GLY A 20 -31.64 24.42 9.55
C GLY A 20 -31.22 23.02 10.02
N THR A 21 -30.60 22.24 9.13
CA THR A 21 -30.15 20.87 9.39
C THR A 21 -28.65 20.84 9.65
N PRO A 22 -28.18 20.25 10.76
CA PRO A 22 -26.75 20.12 11.04
C PRO A 22 -26.16 18.94 10.23
N LEU A 23 -24.95 19.14 9.73
CA LEU A 23 -24.20 18.20 8.90
C LEU A 23 -22.81 17.99 9.49
N ALA A 24 -22.51 16.77 9.95
CA ALA A 24 -21.21 16.41 10.50
C ALA A 24 -20.38 15.61 9.48
N VAL A 25 -19.23 16.16 9.07
CA VAL A 25 -18.24 15.48 8.22
C VAL A 25 -17.09 15.00 9.10
N LYS A 26 -16.97 13.69 9.27
CA LYS A 26 -15.91 13.03 10.06
C LYS A 26 -14.77 12.61 9.14
N CYS A 27 -13.58 13.13 9.37
CA CYS A 27 -12.39 12.90 8.55
C CYS A 27 -11.50 11.78 9.11
N LYS A 28 -10.78 11.09 8.23
CA LYS A 28 -9.85 9.97 8.54
C LYS A 28 -8.64 10.38 9.40
N HIS A 29 -8.41 11.69 9.58
CA HIS A 29 -7.40 12.28 10.45
C HIS A 29 -8.02 12.94 11.70
N PHE A 30 -9.09 12.34 12.22
CA PHE A 30 -9.77 12.67 13.49
C PHE A 30 -10.43 14.05 13.59
N LEU A 31 -10.26 14.92 12.59
CA LEU A 31 -11.02 16.17 12.47
C LEU A 31 -12.50 15.86 12.20
N THR A 32 -13.40 16.53 12.92
CA THR A 32 -14.84 16.54 12.62
C THR A 32 -15.27 17.96 12.34
N LEU A 33 -15.98 18.17 11.23
CA LEU A 33 -16.50 19.47 10.81
C LEU A 33 -18.02 19.46 10.86
N THR A 34 -18.59 20.32 11.69
CA THR A 34 -20.03 20.50 11.82
C THR A 34 -20.45 21.77 11.10
N PHE A 35 -21.30 21.63 10.09
CA PHE A 35 -21.95 22.72 9.37
C PHE A 35 -23.43 22.79 9.77
N LEU A 36 -24.05 23.96 9.62
CA LEU A 36 -25.50 24.13 9.75
C LEU A 36 -26.04 24.65 8.42
N ILE A 37 -26.91 23.87 7.76
CA ILE A 37 -27.39 24.15 6.41
C ILE A 37 -28.87 24.54 6.48
N THR A 38 -29.19 25.77 6.07
CA THR A 38 -30.53 26.37 6.27
C THR A 38 -31.65 25.62 5.53
N ARG A 39 -31.39 25.09 4.33
CA ARG A 39 -32.37 24.32 3.54
C ARG A 39 -32.04 22.83 3.59
N ASP A 40 -32.97 22.01 4.08
CA ASP A 40 -32.74 20.56 4.24
C ASP A 40 -32.44 19.85 2.91
N LYS A 41 -33.00 20.35 1.80
CA LYS A 41 -32.67 19.86 0.45
C LYS A 41 -31.19 20.05 0.12
N GLU A 42 -30.61 21.24 0.34
CA GLU A 42 -29.18 21.45 0.12
C GLU A 42 -28.34 20.58 1.05
N CYS A 43 -28.80 20.35 2.27
CA CYS A 43 -28.14 19.40 3.17
C CYS A 43 -28.16 17.97 2.60
N GLN A 44 -29.26 17.56 1.96
CA GLN A 44 -29.37 16.25 1.31
C GLN A 44 -28.48 16.14 0.07
N ASP A 45 -28.55 17.12 -0.84
CA ASP A 45 -27.76 17.20 -2.07
C ASP A 45 -26.24 17.21 -1.74
N LEU A 46 -25.84 17.89 -0.66
CA LEU A 46 -24.47 17.91 -0.15
C LEU A 46 -24.04 16.60 0.51
N VAL A 47 -24.93 15.91 1.25
CA VAL A 47 -24.67 14.57 1.82
C VAL A 47 -24.41 13.53 0.73
N GLU A 48 -25.21 13.55 -0.34
CA GLU A 48 -25.00 12.66 -1.50
C GLU A 48 -23.68 12.97 -2.20
N THR A 49 -23.43 14.25 -2.49
CA THR A 49 -22.19 14.72 -3.16
C THR A 49 -20.94 14.36 -2.36
N LEU A 50 -20.90 14.62 -1.05
CA LEU A 50 -19.76 14.31 -0.19
C LEU A 50 -19.53 12.80 -0.04
N ASN A 51 -20.58 11.98 -0.02
CA ASN A 51 -20.42 10.52 -0.04
C ASN A 51 -19.83 10.04 -1.38
N LYS A 52 -20.34 10.54 -2.51
CA LYS A 52 -19.85 10.21 -3.85
C LYS A 52 -18.38 10.61 -4.04
N CYS A 53 -18.00 11.81 -3.60
CA CYS A 53 -16.61 12.29 -3.68
C CYS A 53 -15.67 11.61 -2.68
N GLY A 54 -16.15 11.24 -1.48
CA GLY A 54 -15.34 10.57 -0.46
C GLY A 54 -15.16 9.05 -0.68
N LYS A 55 -16.00 8.44 -1.51
CA LYS A 55 -16.05 7.00 -1.82
C LYS A 55 -16.14 6.75 -3.33
N PRO A 56 -15.07 7.07 -4.10
CA PRO A 56 -15.01 6.77 -5.54
C PRO A 56 -15.20 5.28 -5.82
N VAL A 57 -15.90 4.95 -6.90
CA VAL A 57 -16.32 3.57 -7.22
C VAL A 57 -15.22 2.83 -7.98
N ASN A 58 -14.65 3.45 -9.01
CA ASN A 58 -13.52 2.88 -9.74
C ASN A 58 -12.20 3.50 -9.26
N ILE A 59 -11.11 2.75 -9.37
CA ILE A 59 -9.77 3.25 -9.03
C ILE A 59 -9.35 4.43 -9.92
N THR A 60 -9.86 4.50 -11.15
CA THR A 60 -9.66 5.62 -12.10
C THR A 60 -10.25 6.95 -11.62
N ASP A 61 -11.25 6.89 -10.74
CA ASP A 61 -12.04 8.05 -10.33
C ASP A 61 -11.39 8.79 -9.15
N VAL A 62 -10.21 8.34 -8.70
CA VAL A 62 -9.44 9.04 -7.66
C VAL A 62 -8.59 10.14 -8.27
N PHE A 63 -8.50 11.27 -7.57
CA PHE A 63 -7.78 12.48 -8.00
C PHE A 63 -6.31 12.24 -8.44
N ALA A 64 -5.66 11.15 -8.01
CA ALA A 64 -4.32 10.78 -8.46
C ALA A 64 -4.21 10.50 -9.98
N PHE A 65 -5.31 10.15 -10.67
CA PHE A 65 -5.33 10.02 -12.14
C PHE A 65 -5.65 11.35 -12.86
N GLU A 66 -6.35 12.27 -12.19
CA GLU A 66 -6.67 13.59 -12.72
C GLU A 66 -5.55 14.62 -12.51
N ASN A 67 -4.67 14.39 -11.52
CA ASN A 67 -3.66 15.36 -11.13
C ASN A 67 -2.60 15.58 -12.24
N LYS A 68 -2.64 16.79 -12.83
CA LYS A 68 -1.73 17.24 -13.89
C LYS A 68 -0.57 18.11 -13.36
N GLU A 69 -0.36 18.16 -12.04
CA GLU A 69 0.80 18.82 -11.43
C GLU A 69 2.11 18.30 -12.05
N ARG A 70 2.87 19.23 -12.62
CA ARG A 70 4.07 18.93 -13.41
C ARG A 70 5.25 18.61 -12.48
N ASN A 71 5.21 17.43 -11.87
CA ASN A 71 6.20 16.91 -10.93
C ASN A 71 7.57 16.67 -11.61
N GLY A 72 8.35 17.75 -11.71
CA GLY A 72 9.74 17.78 -12.15
C GLY A 72 10.28 19.20 -12.04
N ASP A 73 11.42 19.38 -11.39
CA ASP A 73 12.09 20.69 -11.30
C ASP A 73 12.52 21.15 -12.70
N ILE A 74 11.96 22.28 -13.16
CA ILE A 74 12.24 22.88 -14.46
C ILE A 74 13.72 23.24 -14.60
N ARG A 75 14.45 23.46 -13.50
CA ARG A 75 15.88 23.78 -13.49
C ARG A 75 16.77 22.55 -13.69
N SER A 76 16.28 21.35 -13.39
CA SER A 76 17.02 20.10 -13.63
C SER A 76 16.43 19.36 -14.84
N ASN A 77 17.21 19.17 -15.91
CA ASN A 77 16.74 18.41 -17.10
C ASN A 77 16.56 16.90 -16.82
N THR A 78 16.78 16.46 -15.58
CA THR A 78 16.54 15.11 -15.08
C THR A 78 15.08 14.89 -14.69
N ARG A 79 14.31 14.26 -15.58
CA ARG A 79 12.92 13.79 -15.32
C ARG A 79 12.85 12.60 -14.35
N LYS A 80 13.55 12.65 -13.20
CA LYS A 80 13.42 11.64 -12.15
C LYS A 80 12.04 11.78 -11.50
N ARG A 81 11.12 10.88 -11.85
CA ARG A 81 9.77 10.82 -11.29
C ARG A 81 9.87 10.35 -9.84
N GLY A 82 8.85 10.59 -9.03
CA GLY A 82 8.80 10.07 -7.65
C GLY A 82 8.93 8.54 -7.57
N TRP A 83 8.54 7.84 -8.65
CA TRP A 83 8.62 6.40 -8.83
C TRP A 83 10.06 5.87 -8.97
N ASP A 84 10.97 6.64 -9.58
CA ASP A 84 12.34 6.21 -9.91
C ASP A 84 13.30 6.33 -8.71
N ARG A 85 12.75 6.37 -7.48
CA ARG A 85 13.49 6.61 -6.22
C ARG A 85 13.94 5.34 -5.51
N PHE A 86 13.45 4.18 -5.92
CA PHE A 86 13.71 2.90 -5.25
C PHE A 86 14.00 1.80 -6.27
N ASP A 87 15.07 1.06 -6.03
CA ASP A 87 15.53 -0.06 -6.84
C ASP A 87 15.92 -1.20 -5.90
N TRP A 88 15.41 -2.42 -6.15
CA TRP A 88 15.63 -3.58 -5.29
C TRP A 88 17.10 -4.05 -5.29
N ALA A 89 17.78 -4.03 -6.43
CA ALA A 89 19.18 -4.45 -6.51
C ALA A 89 20.09 -3.45 -5.79
N VAL A 90 19.81 -2.15 -5.93
CA VAL A 90 20.51 -1.09 -5.18
C VAL A 90 20.26 -1.22 -3.67
N GLU A 91 19.02 -1.49 -3.23
CA GLU A 91 18.72 -1.68 -1.80
C GLU A 91 19.38 -2.93 -1.22
N PHE A 92 19.31 -4.09 -1.89
CA PHE A 92 19.99 -5.31 -1.40
C PHE A 92 21.53 -5.16 -1.42
N ALA A 93 22.10 -4.49 -2.41
CA ALA A 93 23.53 -4.14 -2.41
C ALA A 93 23.89 -3.15 -1.29
N ARG A 94 23.01 -2.18 -0.97
CA ARG A 94 23.16 -1.27 0.17
C ARG A 94 23.14 -2.04 1.50
N GLN A 95 22.28 -3.07 1.63
CA GLN A 95 22.31 -3.97 2.79
C GLN A 95 23.58 -4.84 2.83
N GLY A 96 24.13 -5.22 1.68
CA GLY A 96 25.40 -5.95 1.57
C GLY A 96 25.31 -7.32 0.89
N ILE A 97 24.18 -7.64 0.28
CA ILE A 97 23.99 -8.89 -0.45
C ILE A 97 24.94 -8.94 -1.65
N GLY A 98 25.62 -10.07 -1.84
CA GLY A 98 26.66 -10.27 -2.84
C GLY A 98 28.04 -9.70 -2.48
N THR A 99 28.21 -9.04 -1.32
CA THR A 99 29.47 -8.37 -0.93
C THR A 99 29.90 -8.59 0.52
N ALA A 100 28.97 -8.77 1.45
CA ALA A 100 29.22 -8.90 2.89
C ALA A 100 28.35 -9.98 3.55
N ASP A 101 27.76 -10.86 2.74
CA ASP A 101 26.88 -11.96 3.17
C ASP A 101 27.46 -13.36 2.87
N ASP A 102 28.73 -13.44 2.46
CA ASP A 102 29.42 -14.67 2.04
C ASP A 102 28.69 -15.45 0.94
N GLN A 103 27.96 -14.76 0.05
CA GLN A 103 27.08 -15.36 -0.97
C GLN A 103 25.98 -16.26 -0.38
N LYS A 104 25.60 -16.08 0.89
CA LYS A 104 24.53 -16.86 1.56
C LYS A 104 23.14 -16.49 1.03
N TRP A 105 22.98 -15.33 0.41
CA TRP A 105 21.73 -14.84 -0.18
C TRP A 105 21.90 -14.51 -1.67
N LYS A 106 20.82 -14.69 -2.42
CA LYS A 106 20.71 -14.31 -3.84
C LYS A 106 19.41 -13.58 -4.11
N ILE A 107 19.42 -12.73 -5.12
CA ILE A 107 18.20 -12.22 -5.75
C ILE A 107 17.67 -13.29 -6.72
N THR A 108 16.35 -13.40 -6.86
CA THR A 108 15.70 -14.29 -7.82
C THR A 108 14.53 -13.60 -8.53
N ASP A 109 14.43 -13.94 -9.80
CA ASP A 109 13.36 -13.75 -10.79
C ASP A 109 12.12 -14.65 -10.54
N PHE A 110 12.13 -15.49 -9.51
CA PHE A 110 11.09 -16.50 -9.27
C PHE A 110 9.66 -15.94 -9.35
N ASN A 111 9.41 -14.72 -8.87
CA ASN A 111 8.09 -14.09 -8.86
C ASN A 111 7.87 -13.05 -9.98
N THR A 112 8.68 -13.04 -11.04
CA THR A 112 8.44 -12.20 -12.22
C THR A 112 7.04 -12.44 -12.80
N GLY A 113 6.36 -11.37 -13.19
CA GLY A 113 4.95 -11.40 -13.59
C GLY A 113 3.99 -11.77 -12.45
N TYR A 114 4.40 -11.65 -11.19
CA TYR A 114 3.63 -11.99 -9.97
C TYR A 114 3.15 -13.45 -9.92
N LYS A 115 3.82 -14.33 -10.67
CA LYS A 115 3.35 -15.69 -11.04
C LYS A 115 3.08 -16.63 -9.86
N TYR A 116 3.78 -16.46 -8.74
CA TYR A 116 3.65 -17.35 -7.58
C TYR A 116 3.07 -16.65 -6.34
N CYS A 117 3.20 -15.33 -6.23
CA CYS A 117 2.59 -14.54 -5.17
C CYS A 117 2.24 -13.13 -5.67
N ASP A 118 0.94 -12.88 -5.81
CA ASP A 118 0.28 -11.64 -6.21
C ASP A 118 0.61 -10.41 -5.33
N THR A 119 0.94 -10.67 -4.06
CA THR A 119 1.06 -9.67 -2.99
C THR A 119 2.50 -9.52 -2.49
N TYR A 120 3.47 -10.03 -3.27
CA TYR A 120 4.91 -9.84 -3.13
C TYR A 120 5.48 -9.13 -4.37
N PRO A 121 6.61 -8.42 -4.26
CA PRO A 121 7.30 -7.88 -5.43
C PRO A 121 7.83 -9.01 -6.34
N GLU A 122 8.14 -8.67 -7.59
CA GLU A 122 8.74 -9.60 -8.55
C GLU A 122 10.18 -9.99 -8.17
N CYS A 123 10.96 -9.00 -7.73
CA CYS A 123 12.30 -9.19 -7.22
C CYS A 123 12.24 -9.68 -5.76
N LEU A 124 12.69 -10.92 -5.51
CA LEU A 124 12.77 -11.51 -4.18
C LEU A 124 14.22 -11.83 -3.83
N CYS A 125 14.59 -11.73 -2.55
CA CYS A 125 15.87 -12.20 -2.05
C CYS A 125 15.68 -13.40 -1.11
N VAL A 126 16.41 -14.48 -1.36
CA VAL A 126 16.26 -15.81 -0.74
C VAL A 126 17.64 -16.44 -0.49
N PRO A 127 17.77 -17.46 0.37
CA PRO A 127 19.05 -18.13 0.57
C PRO A 127 19.59 -18.76 -0.71
N SER A 128 20.90 -18.71 -0.92
CA SER A 128 21.54 -19.15 -2.17
C SER A 128 21.36 -20.65 -2.45
N ALA A 129 21.30 -21.47 -1.40
CA ALA A 129 21.02 -22.90 -1.48
C ALA A 129 19.57 -23.24 -1.89
N THR A 130 18.64 -22.26 -1.87
CA THR A 130 17.23 -22.51 -2.19
C THR A 130 17.03 -22.72 -3.70
N THR A 131 16.47 -23.87 -4.08
CA THR A 131 16.13 -24.20 -5.48
C THR A 131 14.70 -23.80 -5.81
N THR A 132 14.37 -23.69 -7.11
CA THR A 132 13.02 -23.38 -7.59
C THR A 132 11.95 -24.33 -7.03
N GLN A 133 12.28 -25.61 -6.84
CA GLN A 133 11.35 -26.59 -6.26
C GLN A 133 11.09 -26.33 -4.77
N ILE A 134 12.09 -25.86 -4.01
CA ILE A 134 11.91 -25.45 -2.61
C ILE A 134 11.04 -24.19 -2.54
N LEU A 135 11.20 -23.23 -3.47
CA LEU A 135 10.33 -22.04 -3.56
C LEU A 135 8.87 -22.43 -3.85
N ILE A 136 8.64 -23.29 -4.86
CA ILE A 136 7.31 -23.81 -5.22
C ILE A 136 6.67 -24.56 -4.03
N GLY A 137 7.44 -25.41 -3.35
CA GLY A 137 6.98 -26.08 -2.14
C GLY A 137 6.60 -25.10 -1.03
N SER A 138 7.46 -24.11 -0.75
CA SER A 138 7.22 -23.09 0.26
C SER A 138 5.95 -22.29 -0.03
N CYS A 139 5.72 -21.87 -1.28
CA CYS A 139 4.49 -21.23 -1.71
C CYS A 139 3.24 -22.09 -1.41
N LYS A 140 3.27 -23.40 -1.72
CA LYS A 140 2.13 -24.30 -1.45
C LYS A 140 1.80 -24.44 0.04
N PHE A 141 2.79 -24.36 0.93
CA PHE A 141 2.60 -24.51 2.37
C PHE A 141 2.30 -23.21 3.13
N ARG A 142 2.30 -22.02 2.48
CA ARG A 142 2.01 -20.72 3.13
C ARG A 142 0.73 -20.09 2.61
N SER A 143 -0.04 -19.47 3.52
CA SER A 143 -1.24 -18.73 3.12
C SER A 143 -0.89 -17.60 2.14
N ARG A 144 -1.67 -17.50 1.06
CA ARG A 144 -1.43 -16.63 -0.12
C ARG A 144 -0.03 -16.78 -0.74
N ALA A 145 0.59 -17.95 -0.64
CA ALA A 145 1.91 -18.26 -1.19
C ALA A 145 3.06 -17.38 -0.70
N ARG A 146 2.88 -16.64 0.41
CA ARG A 146 3.86 -15.69 0.97
C ARG A 146 4.97 -16.39 1.76
N LEU A 147 5.86 -17.01 0.98
CA LEU A 147 7.08 -17.70 1.40
C LEU A 147 8.07 -16.81 2.17
N PRO A 148 9.02 -17.39 2.92
CA PRO A 148 10.13 -16.67 3.56
C PRO A 148 11.02 -15.96 2.54
N VAL A 149 11.13 -14.63 2.67
CA VAL A 149 12.04 -13.80 1.86
C VAL A 149 12.75 -12.79 2.76
N LEU A 150 13.98 -12.45 2.41
CA LEU A 150 14.77 -11.44 3.13
C LEU A 150 14.05 -10.10 3.13
N THR A 151 14.12 -9.39 4.25
CA THR A 151 13.68 -7.99 4.37
C THR A 151 14.83 -7.09 4.81
N TYR A 152 15.70 -7.58 5.70
CA TYR A 152 16.87 -6.84 6.17
C TYR A 152 18.05 -7.78 6.47
N PHE A 153 19.26 -7.40 6.05
CA PHE A 153 20.52 -8.04 6.42
C PHE A 153 21.46 -7.06 7.13
N HIS A 154 22.08 -7.50 8.22
CA HIS A 154 22.96 -6.71 9.08
C HIS A 154 24.40 -7.21 8.99
N ARG A 155 25.21 -6.58 8.11
CA ARG A 155 26.61 -6.98 7.83
C ARG A 155 27.46 -7.27 9.08
N PRO A 156 27.49 -6.42 10.14
CA PRO A 156 28.45 -6.56 11.23
C PRO A 156 28.39 -7.89 12.01
N ASN A 157 27.28 -8.63 11.93
CA ASN A 157 27.14 -9.95 12.55
C ASN A 157 26.39 -10.97 11.67
N ALA A 158 26.23 -10.68 10.39
CA ALA A 158 25.47 -11.46 9.40
C ALA A 158 24.02 -11.85 9.80
N ALA A 159 23.39 -11.15 10.75
CA ALA A 159 22.00 -11.41 11.14
C ALA A 159 21.02 -11.01 10.02
N SER A 160 19.93 -11.76 9.89
CA SER A 160 18.91 -11.55 8.85
C SER A 160 17.49 -11.53 9.43
N ILE A 161 16.68 -10.59 8.94
CA ILE A 161 15.23 -10.53 9.20
C ILE A 161 14.52 -10.94 7.91
N SER A 162 13.73 -12.00 7.99
CA SER A 162 12.92 -12.51 6.87
C SER A 162 11.43 -12.40 7.19
N ARG A 163 10.62 -12.06 6.17
CA ARG A 163 9.15 -11.95 6.28
C ARG A 163 8.47 -13.14 5.62
N PHE A 164 7.33 -13.54 6.17
CA PHE A 164 6.42 -14.54 5.61
C PHE A 164 5.03 -14.45 6.23
N VAL A 165 4.09 -15.26 5.74
CA VAL A 165 2.78 -15.48 6.35
C VAL A 165 2.73 -16.88 6.98
N GLN A 166 1.77 -17.08 7.90
CA GLN A 166 1.50 -18.35 8.57
C GLN A 166 1.41 -19.55 7.61
N PHE A 167 1.83 -20.70 8.11
CA PHE A 167 1.68 -21.98 7.42
C PHE A 167 0.20 -22.35 7.27
N LEU A 168 -0.13 -23.02 6.17
CA LEU A 168 -1.43 -23.66 5.98
C LEU A 168 -1.44 -25.02 6.68
N PHE A 169 -1.47 -25.02 8.01
CA PHE A 169 -1.73 -26.23 8.79
C PHE A 169 -3.22 -26.57 8.70
N PHE A 170 -3.56 -27.55 7.85
CA PHE A 170 -4.80 -28.30 8.04
C PHE A 170 -4.64 -29.15 9.30
N PHE A 171 -5.28 -28.70 10.39
CA PHE A 171 -5.55 -29.57 11.53
C PHE A 171 -6.55 -30.65 11.08
N PHE A 172 -6.05 -31.85 10.81
CA PHE A 172 -6.88 -33.05 10.88
C PHE A 172 -7.23 -33.27 12.35
N ILE A 173 -8.41 -32.80 12.75
CA ILE A 173 -9.10 -33.29 13.94
C ILE A 173 -10.09 -34.35 13.45
N LEU A 174 -9.73 -35.61 13.68
CA LEU A 174 -10.56 -36.80 13.64
C LEU A 174 -10.36 -37.52 14.98
#